data_AF-A0A1B8F4S5-F1
#
_entry.id   AF-A0A1B8F4S5-F1
#
_cell.length_a   1.000
_cell.length_b   1.000
_cell.length_c   1.000
_cell.angle_alpha   90.00
_cell.angle_beta   90.00
_cell.angle_gamma   90.00
#
_symmetry.space_group_name_H-M   'P 1'
#
loop_
_entity.id
_entity.type
_entity.pdbx_description
1 polymer ?
#
loop_
_entity_poly.entity_id
_entity_poly.type
_entity_poly.pdbx_seq_one_letter_code
_entity_poly.pdbx_strand_id
1 'polypeptide(L)'
;MANEPFIQGATLRGQSGRTYTIQEVLAERRDPLLCVYRASAEGQSFIVKNMIPGEYEYQKDLQTSVASCPNLRTMFNQKNLSVKTRKGMLKSALAGLVALHEKNIAHNDIKPNNILLDYEKTDETFTVTRVQISDLEDAVILPPGKYLRDGLCGNQLWRSPESWARAA
;
A
#
# COMPACT_ATOMS: atom_id res chain seq x y z
N MET A 1 25.76 0.34 1.97
CA MET A 1 24.35 0.46 2.37
C MET A 1 24.25 1.55 3.42
N ALA A 2 23.12 2.26 3.52
CA ALA A 2 22.94 3.18 4.63
C ALA A 2 22.73 2.34 5.90
N ASN A 3 23.73 2.31 6.76
CA ASN A 3 23.65 1.68 8.10
C ASN A 3 23.03 2.63 9.12
N GLU A 4 22.75 3.87 8.71
CA GLU A 4 22.17 4.92 9.54
C GLU A 4 20.98 5.57 8.81
N PRO A 5 20.00 6.11 9.55
CA PRO A 5 18.90 6.87 8.98
C PRO A 5 19.36 8.03 8.10
N PHE A 6 18.52 8.44 7.15
CA PHE A 6 18.75 9.70 6.44
C PHE A 6 18.67 10.88 7.40
N ILE A 7 19.65 11.77 7.33
CA ILE A 7 19.67 13.01 8.11
C ILE A 7 18.62 14.00 7.59
N GLN A 8 18.18 14.91 8.45
CA GLN A 8 17.37 16.05 8.04
C GLN A 8 18.10 16.86 6.95
N GLY A 9 17.37 17.27 5.91
CA GLY A 9 17.92 17.92 4.72
C GLY A 9 18.45 16.96 3.65
N ALA A 10 18.55 15.66 3.94
CA ALA A 10 18.91 14.66 2.93
C ALA A 10 17.91 14.68 1.77
N THR A 11 18.43 14.51 0.56
CA THR A 11 17.64 14.61 -0.66
C THR A 11 17.54 13.26 -1.35
N LEU A 12 16.31 12.81 -1.60
CA LEU A 12 16.00 11.55 -2.28
C LEU A 12 15.35 11.85 -3.63
N ARG A 13 15.88 11.27 -4.71
CA ARG A 13 15.29 11.42 -6.04
C ARG A 13 14.50 10.15 -6.40
N GLY A 14 13.19 10.30 -6.57
CA GLY A 14 12.32 9.22 -7.03
C GLY A 14 12.52 8.91 -8.51
N GLN A 15 12.11 7.71 -8.94
CA GLN A 15 12.14 7.30 -10.35
C GLN A 15 11.27 8.19 -11.26
N SER A 16 10.24 8.85 -10.70
CA SER A 16 9.44 9.85 -11.41
C SER A 16 10.20 11.15 -11.71
N GLY A 17 11.44 11.29 -11.22
CA GLY A 17 12.22 12.52 -11.28
C GLY A 17 11.94 13.50 -10.13
N ARG A 18 10.87 13.28 -9.35
CA ARG A 18 10.56 14.11 -8.16
C ARG A 18 11.63 13.97 -7.10
N THR A 19 11.99 15.10 -6.52
CA THR A 19 12.99 15.20 -5.46
C THR A 19 12.31 15.48 -4.12
N TYR A 20 12.61 14.66 -3.12
CA TYR A 20 12.08 14.76 -1.76
C TYR A 20 13.20 15.15 -0.80
N THR A 21 12.94 16.11 0.08
CA THR A 21 13.84 16.49 1.16
C THR A 21 13.33 15.91 2.47
N ILE A 22 14.17 15.15 3.18
CA ILE A 22 13.85 14.61 4.50
C ILE A 22 13.74 15.75 5.50
N GLN A 23 12.61 15.80 6.20
CA GLN A 23 12.32 16.80 7.23
C GLN A 23 12.63 16.25 8.62
N GLU A 24 12.22 15.01 8.90
CA GLU A 24 12.44 14.35 10.19
C GLU A 24 12.30 12.83 10.06
N VAL A 25 12.87 12.10 11.01
CA VAL A 25 12.63 10.67 11.22
C VAL A 25 11.40 10.54 12.12
N LEU A 26 10.34 9.93 11.61
CA LEU A 26 9.10 9.68 12.36
C LEU A 26 9.16 8.37 13.15
N ALA A 27 9.86 7.37 12.62
CA ALA A 27 10.08 6.10 13.30
C ALA A 27 11.37 5.45 12.81
N GLU A 28 12.04 4.73 13.71
CA GLU A 28 13.25 3.98 13.45
C GLU A 28 13.15 2.61 14.13
N ARG A 29 13.50 1.57 13.39
CA ARG A 29 13.73 0.23 13.88
C ARG A 29 15.12 -0.19 13.42
N ARG A 30 15.91 -0.75 14.33
CA ARG A 30 17.21 -1.39 14.01
C ARG A 30 17.02 -2.90 13.84
N ASP A 31 17.91 -3.49 13.04
CA ASP A 31 17.99 -4.93 12.75
C ASP A 31 16.69 -5.56 12.18
N PRO A 32 16.37 -5.33 10.88
CA PRO A 32 17.07 -4.47 9.91
C PRO A 32 16.70 -2.99 10.07
N LEU A 33 17.52 -2.07 9.54
CA LEU A 33 17.25 -0.63 9.58
C LEU A 33 16.01 -0.28 8.74
N LEU A 34 14.88 -0.04 9.40
CA LEU A 34 13.64 0.42 8.81
C LEU A 34 13.25 1.76 9.43
N CYS A 35 13.04 2.75 8.58
CA CYS A 35 12.73 4.10 8.98
C CYS A 35 11.53 4.62 8.20
N VAL A 36 10.71 5.41 8.90
CA VAL A 36 9.66 6.23 8.32
C VAL A 36 10.09 7.67 8.50
N TYR A 37 9.99 8.45 7.44
CA TYR A 37 10.40 9.83 7.39
C TYR A 37 9.23 10.71 6.97
N ARG A 38 9.15 11.90 7.56
CA ARG A 38 8.44 13.00 6.91
C ARG A 38 9.37 13.58 5.87
N ALA A 39 8.87 13.78 4.65
CA ALA A 39 9.58 14.45 3.59
C ALA A 39 8.73 15.57 2.98
N SER A 40 9.38 16.48 2.26
CA SER A 40 8.71 17.53 1.50
C SER A 40 9.14 17.48 0.04
N ALA A 41 8.20 17.70 -0.88
CA ALA A 41 8.48 17.93 -2.29
C ALA A 41 7.44 18.91 -2.84
N GLU A 42 7.86 19.88 -3.66
CA GLU A 42 6.95 20.81 -4.36
C GLU A 42 5.96 21.53 -3.41
N GLY A 43 6.40 21.86 -2.18
CA GLY A 43 5.56 22.50 -1.16
C GLY A 43 4.56 21.58 -0.44
N GLN A 44 4.57 20.28 -0.74
CA GLN A 44 3.69 19.28 -0.14
C GLN A 44 4.46 18.33 0.79
N SER A 45 3.83 17.89 1.88
CA SER A 45 4.36 16.88 2.79
C SER A 45 4.05 15.46 2.31
N PHE A 46 5.00 14.57 2.52
CA PHE A 46 4.94 13.16 2.16
C PHE A 46 5.46 12.30 3.31
N ILE A 47 5.05 11.04 3.32
CA ILE A 47 5.64 10.00 4.17
C ILE A 47 6.48 9.10 3.29
N VAL A 48 7.75 8.93 3.65
CA VAL A 48 8.69 8.05 2.97
C VAL A 48 9.06 6.93 3.91
N LYS A 49 9.03 5.68 3.45
CA LYS A 49 9.60 4.53 4.16
C LYS A 49 10.70 3.91 3.32
N ASN A 50 11.78 3.44 3.95
CA ASN A 50 12.73 2.57 3.27
C ASN A 50 12.21 1.11 3.28
N MET A 51 12.69 0.33 2.31
CA MET A 51 12.48 -1.10 2.22
C MET A 51 13.79 -1.82 2.51
N ILE A 52 13.71 -3.12 2.84
CA ILE A 52 14.92 -3.94 2.97
C ILE A 52 15.60 -3.97 1.59
N PRO A 53 16.91 -3.64 1.51
CA PRO A 53 17.62 -3.64 0.23
C PRO A 53 17.47 -4.97 -0.53
N GLY A 54 17.14 -4.91 -1.81
CA GLY A 54 16.96 -6.09 -2.67
C GLY A 54 15.60 -6.75 -2.54
N GLU A 55 14.79 -6.45 -1.52
CA GLU A 55 13.50 -7.09 -1.32
C GLU A 55 12.47 -6.64 -2.37
N TYR A 56 12.46 -5.35 -2.68
CA TYR A 56 11.60 -4.82 -3.74
C TYR A 56 12.03 -5.34 -5.11
N GLU A 57 13.33 -5.33 -5.40
CA GLU A 57 13.89 -5.84 -6.65
C GLU A 57 13.58 -7.32 -6.83
N TYR A 58 13.81 -8.14 -5.79
CA TYR A 58 13.49 -9.56 -5.81
C TYR A 58 11.99 -9.81 -6.08
N GLN A 59 11.10 -9.12 -5.36
CA GLN A 59 9.66 -9.24 -5.56
C GLN A 59 9.23 -8.81 -6.97
N LYS A 60 9.79 -7.71 -7.46
CA LYS A 60 9.54 -7.19 -8.80
C LYS A 60 10.01 -8.19 -9.86
N ASP A 61 11.24 -8.67 -9.77
CA ASP A 61 11.85 -9.55 -10.76
C ASP A 61 11.15 -10.91 -10.79
N LEU A 62 10.87 -11.49 -9.62
CA LEU A 62 10.09 -12.71 -9.49
C LEU A 62 8.72 -12.58 -10.17
N GLN A 63 7.94 -11.57 -9.80
CA GLN A 63 6.62 -11.36 -10.38
C GLN A 63 6.67 -11.03 -11.88
N THR A 64 7.69 -10.30 -12.34
CA THR A 64 7.87 -10.00 -13.77
C THR A 64 8.18 -11.27 -14.56
N SER A 65 9.02 -12.16 -14.03
CA SER A 65 9.43 -13.39 -14.72
C SER A 65 8.27 -14.36 -15.02
N VAL A 66 7.19 -14.27 -14.23
CA VAL A 66 5.99 -15.13 -14.39
C VAL A 66 4.76 -14.36 -14.87
N ALA A 67 4.90 -13.07 -15.22
CA ALA A 67 3.77 -12.20 -15.60
C ALA A 67 3.02 -12.68 -16.85
N SER A 68 3.69 -13.38 -17.77
CA SER A 68 3.05 -13.93 -18.97
C SER A 68 2.22 -15.19 -18.72
N CYS A 69 2.34 -15.82 -17.55
CA CYS A 69 1.60 -17.04 -17.23
C CYS A 69 0.11 -16.72 -16.97
N PRO A 70 -0.84 -17.24 -17.76
CA PRO A 70 -2.25 -16.91 -17.61
C PRO A 70 -2.88 -17.45 -16.32
N ASN A 71 -2.22 -18.41 -15.66
CA ASN A 71 -2.68 -19.02 -14.41
C ASN A 71 -2.07 -18.36 -13.16
N LEU A 72 -1.21 -17.35 -13.31
CA LEU A 72 -0.60 -16.62 -12.21
C LEU A 72 -1.00 -15.14 -12.27
N ARG A 73 -1.59 -14.64 -11.18
CA ARG A 73 -1.87 -13.21 -11.03
C ARG A 73 -0.66 -12.50 -10.45
N THR A 74 -0.06 -11.60 -11.22
CA THR A 74 1.05 -10.75 -10.77
C THR A 74 0.61 -9.29 -10.70
N MET A 75 1.34 -8.44 -9.97
CA MET A 75 1.06 -7.01 -9.95
C MET A 75 1.22 -6.31 -11.32
N PHE A 76 1.92 -6.95 -12.27
CA PHE A 76 2.17 -6.39 -13.60
C PHE A 76 1.10 -6.79 -14.63
N ASN A 77 0.18 -7.69 -14.27
CA ASN A 77 -0.90 -8.15 -15.14
C ASN A 77 -2.11 -7.21 -15.12
N GLN A 78 -1.88 -5.89 -15.17
CA GLN A 78 -2.96 -4.90 -15.09
C GLN A 78 -3.55 -4.60 -16.48
N LYS A 79 -4.86 -4.78 -16.61
CA LYS A 79 -5.60 -4.24 -17.76
C LYS A 79 -5.72 -2.73 -17.65
N ASN A 80 -5.53 -2.04 -18.76
CA ASN A 80 -5.80 -0.61 -18.83
C ASN A 80 -7.30 -0.35 -18.72
N LEU A 81 -7.73 0.11 -17.55
CA LEU A 81 -9.10 0.57 -17.30
C LEU A 81 -9.19 2.09 -17.43
N SER A 82 -10.33 2.57 -17.92
CA SER A 82 -10.60 4.02 -17.99
C SER A 82 -10.43 4.67 -16.61
N VAL A 83 -10.00 5.93 -16.57
CA VAL A 83 -9.89 6.70 -15.31
C VAL A 83 -11.22 6.71 -14.55
N LYS A 84 -12.33 6.84 -15.28
CA LYS A 84 -13.69 6.83 -14.71
C LYS A 84 -13.99 5.51 -14.01
N THR A 85 -13.71 4.37 -14.66
CA THR A 85 -13.91 3.04 -14.10
C THR A 85 -13.07 2.84 -12.85
N ARG A 86 -11.77 3.18 -12.89
CA ARG A 86 -10.87 3.09 -11.74
C ARG A 86 -11.35 3.92 -10.55
N LYS A 87 -11.78 5.16 -10.78
CA LYS A 87 -12.35 6.02 -9.72
C LYS A 87 -13.63 5.43 -9.14
N GLY A 88 -14.50 4.85 -9.98
CA GLY A 88 -15.72 4.18 -9.53
C GLY A 88 -15.43 2.98 -8.62
N MET A 89 -14.45 2.15 -9.00
CA MET A 89 -14.01 1.01 -8.18
C MET A 89 -13.44 1.46 -6.84
N LEU A 90 -12.53 2.44 -6.85
CA LEU A 90 -11.95 2.99 -5.62
C LEU A 90 -13.00 3.61 -4.71
N LYS A 91 -13.94 4.37 -5.25
CA LYS A 91 -15.04 4.97 -4.48
C LYS A 91 -15.88 3.90 -3.77
N SER A 92 -16.16 2.80 -4.46
CA SER A 92 -16.95 1.70 -3.91
C SER A 92 -16.19 0.92 -2.83
N ALA A 93 -14.90 0.64 -3.05
CA ALA A 93 -14.04 0.03 -2.04
C ALA A 93 -13.91 0.92 -0.78
N LEU A 94 -13.76 2.24 -0.96
CA LEU A 94 -13.76 3.21 0.13
C LEU A 94 -15.08 3.21 0.91
N ALA A 95 -16.22 3.08 0.24
CA ALA A 95 -17.51 2.96 0.93
C ALA A 95 -17.58 1.70 1.81
N GLY A 96 -17.02 0.57 1.34
CA GLY A 96 -16.86 -0.63 2.17
C GLY A 96 -15.98 -0.38 3.40
N LEU A 97 -14.88 0.34 3.24
CA LEU A 97 -14.01 0.72 4.37
C LEU A 97 -14.71 1.63 5.36
N VAL A 98 -15.52 2.59 4.90
CA VAL A 98 -16.35 3.42 5.78
C VAL A 98 -17.28 2.55 6.63
N ALA A 99 -17.96 1.57 6.03
CA ALA A 99 -18.84 0.66 6.76
C ALA A 99 -18.11 -0.18 7.83
N LEU A 100 -16.86 -0.57 7.60
CA LEU A 100 -16.01 -1.20 8.61
C LEU A 100 -15.63 -0.21 9.72
N HIS A 101 -15.17 0.98 9.34
CA HIS A 101 -14.71 2.00 10.29
C HIS A 101 -15.83 2.54 11.19
N GLU A 102 -17.08 2.63 10.70
CA GLU A 102 -18.26 2.96 11.51
C GLU A 102 -18.51 1.94 12.65
N LYS A 103 -18.03 0.71 12.48
CA LYS A 103 -18.08 -0.36 13.48
C LYS A 103 -16.79 -0.50 14.27
N ASN A 104 -15.87 0.46 14.14
CA ASN A 104 -14.51 0.41 14.67
C ASN A 104 -13.72 -0.83 14.21
N ILE A 105 -13.91 -1.29 12.99
CA ILE A 105 -13.16 -2.43 12.44
C ILE A 105 -12.05 -1.90 11.52
N ALA A 106 -10.80 -2.24 11.83
CA ALA A 106 -9.68 -2.04 10.92
C ALA A 106 -9.49 -3.31 10.08
N HIS A 107 -9.49 -3.18 8.74
CA HIS A 107 -9.34 -4.34 7.85
C HIS A 107 -7.91 -4.92 7.85
N ASN A 108 -6.90 -4.06 8.01
CA ASN A 108 -5.47 -4.39 8.08
C ASN A 108 -4.80 -5.02 6.84
N ASP A 109 -5.54 -5.51 5.85
CA ASP A 109 -4.98 -6.15 4.64
C ASP A 109 -5.66 -5.71 3.33
N ILE A 110 -5.83 -4.39 3.15
CA ILE A 110 -6.37 -3.84 1.90
C ILE A 110 -5.32 -3.91 0.79
N LYS A 111 -5.65 -4.71 -0.24
CA LYS A 111 -4.85 -4.89 -1.46
C LYS A 111 -5.77 -5.24 -2.63
N PRO A 112 -5.33 -5.08 -3.89
CA PRO A 112 -6.16 -5.39 -5.07
C PRO A 112 -6.69 -6.84 -5.14
N ASN A 113 -6.09 -7.77 -4.41
CA ASN A 113 -6.57 -9.16 -4.34
C ASN A 113 -7.81 -9.29 -3.45
N ASN A 114 -7.96 -8.39 -2.48
CA ASN A 114 -9.05 -8.38 -1.50
C ASN A 114 -10.16 -7.39 -1.91
N ILE A 115 -10.16 -6.98 -3.19
CA ILE A 115 -11.21 -6.18 -3.82
C ILE A 115 -11.85 -7.07 -4.90
N LEU A 116 -13.04 -7.57 -4.61
CA LEU A 116 -13.81 -8.42 -5.51
C LEU A 116 -14.70 -7.59 -6.41
N LEU A 117 -14.84 -8.02 -7.66
CA LEU A 117 -15.60 -7.34 -8.69
C LEU A 117 -16.63 -8.29 -9.27
N ASP A 118 -17.90 -7.88 -9.27
CA ASP A 118 -18.86 -8.41 -10.22
C ASP A 118 -18.77 -7.54 -11.47
N TYR A 119 -18.73 -8.19 -12.62
CA TYR A 119 -18.61 -7.51 -13.90
C TYR A 119 -19.34 -8.26 -14.99
N GLU A 120 -19.80 -7.50 -15.97
CA GLU A 120 -20.28 -8.01 -17.23
C GLU A 120 -19.22 -7.76 -18.28
N LYS A 121 -19.02 -8.75 -19.16
CA LYS A 121 -18.12 -8.63 -20.29
C LYS A 121 -18.85 -9.06 -21.57
N THR A 122 -19.10 -8.09 -22.44
CA THR A 122 -19.68 -8.29 -23.78
C THR A 122 -18.66 -7.83 -24.80
N ASP A 123 -18.16 -8.77 -25.61
CA ASP A 123 -17.06 -8.55 -26.55
C ASP A 123 -15.83 -7.89 -25.88
N GLU A 124 -15.51 -6.66 -26.27
CA GLU A 124 -14.44 -5.84 -25.71
C GLU A 124 -14.89 -4.94 -24.55
N THR A 125 -16.20 -4.84 -24.32
CA THR A 125 -16.76 -3.98 -23.27
C THR A 125 -16.68 -4.68 -21.92
N PHE A 126 -16.04 -4.03 -20.95
CA PHE A 126 -15.93 -4.49 -19.56
C PHE A 126 -16.65 -3.49 -18.64
N THR A 127 -17.74 -3.94 -18.03
CA THR A 127 -18.57 -3.12 -17.15
C THR A 127 -18.56 -3.70 -15.74
N VAL A 128 -17.99 -2.95 -14.79
CA VAL A 128 -18.03 -3.31 -13.38
C VAL A 128 -19.41 -2.96 -12.82
N THR A 129 -20.13 -3.96 -12.31
CA THR A 129 -21.48 -3.80 -11.75
C THR A 129 -21.45 -3.69 -10.23
N ARG A 130 -20.49 -4.35 -9.57
CA ARG A 130 -20.32 -4.28 -8.12
C ARG A 130 -18.86 -4.40 -7.71
N VAL A 131 -18.51 -3.72 -6.62
CA VAL A 131 -17.17 -3.79 -6.00
C VAL A 131 -17.34 -3.99 -4.51
N GLN A 132 -16.63 -4.97 -3.95
CA GLN A 132 -16.68 -5.31 -2.53
C GLN A 132 -15.27 -5.53 -1.99
N ILE A 133 -15.05 -5.16 -0.74
CA ILE A 133 -13.86 -5.58 0.00
C ILE A 133 -14.13 -6.95 0.62
N SER A 134 -13.11 -7.81 0.69
CA SER A 134 -13.19 -9.18 1.19
C SER A 134 -12.00 -9.49 2.10
N ASP A 135 -11.92 -10.71 2.62
CA ASP A 135 -10.77 -11.20 3.40
C ASP A 135 -10.58 -10.43 4.72
N LEU A 136 -11.50 -10.69 5.65
CA LEU A 136 -11.54 -10.06 6.98
C LEU A 136 -10.76 -10.85 8.04
N GLU A 137 -9.91 -11.81 7.65
CA GLU A 137 -9.19 -12.66 8.60
C GLU A 137 -8.18 -11.86 9.45
N ASP A 138 -7.54 -10.86 8.84
CA ASP A 138 -6.65 -9.91 9.53
C ASP A 138 -7.42 -8.72 10.15
N ALA A 139 -8.75 -8.67 10.01
CA ALA A 139 -9.54 -7.56 10.51
C ALA A 139 -9.67 -7.61 12.03
N VAL A 140 -9.58 -6.44 12.66
CA VAL A 140 -9.64 -6.32 14.12
C VAL A 140 -10.70 -5.29 14.51
N ILE A 141 -11.58 -5.66 15.45
CA ILE A 141 -12.44 -4.71 16.15
C ILE A 141 -11.57 -3.93 17.13
N LEU A 142 -11.46 -2.63 16.93
CA LEU A 142 -10.77 -1.71 17.81
C LEU A 142 -11.74 -1.20 18.89
N PRO A 143 -11.50 -1.48 20.18
CA PRO A 143 -12.30 -0.87 21.23
C PRO A 143 -12.17 0.66 21.18
N PRO A 144 -13.21 1.41 21.59
CA PRO A 144 -13.16 2.88 21.59
C PRO A 144 -11.92 3.42 22.31
N GLY A 145 -11.21 4.35 21.66
CA GLY A 145 -9.98 4.96 22.19
C GLY A 145 -8.76 4.03 22.23
N LYS A 146 -8.86 2.81 21.69
CA LYS A 146 -7.73 1.90 21.50
C LYS A 146 -7.24 1.93 20.07
N TYR A 147 -6.04 1.43 19.88
CA TYR A 147 -5.36 1.37 18.59
C TYR A 147 -4.39 0.19 18.57
N LEU A 148 -3.94 -0.19 17.36
CA LEU A 148 -2.98 -1.27 17.19
C LEU A 148 -1.56 -0.77 17.43
N ARG A 149 -0.78 -1.52 18.22
CA ARG A 149 0.66 -1.32 18.41
C ARG A 149 1.39 -2.60 18.06
N ASP A 150 2.65 -2.45 17.65
CA ASP A 150 3.61 -3.55 17.45
C ASP A 150 3.22 -4.60 16.39
N GLY A 151 2.08 -4.45 15.71
CA GLY A 151 1.55 -5.37 14.72
C GLY A 151 2.16 -5.18 13.33
N LEU A 152 2.62 -6.28 12.72
CA LEU A 152 2.92 -6.35 11.29
C LEU A 152 1.63 -6.68 10.52
N CYS A 153 0.79 -5.68 10.35
CA CYS A 153 -0.51 -5.82 9.68
C CYS A 153 -0.36 -5.78 8.16
N GLY A 154 -1.10 -6.65 7.48
CA GLY A 154 -1.28 -6.64 6.04
C GLY A 154 -0.07 -7.04 5.22
N ASN A 155 -0.30 -7.11 3.91
CA ASN A 155 0.74 -7.48 2.96
C ASN A 155 1.83 -6.39 2.85
N GLN A 156 3.09 -6.83 2.90
CA GLN A 156 4.31 -6.02 2.83
C GLN A 156 4.32 -4.90 1.77
N LEU A 157 3.81 -5.15 0.55
CA LEU A 157 3.82 -4.14 -0.51
C LEU A 157 2.75 -3.05 -0.29
N TRP A 158 1.65 -3.37 0.39
CA TRP A 158 0.54 -2.46 0.68
C TRP A 158 0.53 -1.93 2.12
N ARG A 159 1.43 -2.44 2.96
CA ARG A 159 1.55 -2.07 4.38
C ARG A 159 1.86 -0.59 4.53
N SER A 160 1.14 0.07 5.43
CA SER A 160 1.37 1.47 5.75
C SER A 160 2.74 1.70 6.42
N PRO A 161 3.30 2.92 6.36
CA PRO A 161 4.58 3.23 6.99
C PRO A 161 4.62 2.96 8.50
N GLU A 162 3.56 3.32 9.23
CA GLU A 162 3.47 3.12 10.69
C GLU A 162 3.45 1.64 11.09
N SER A 163 2.71 0.79 10.36
CA SER A 163 2.76 -0.66 10.58
C SER A 163 4.08 -1.28 10.12
N TRP A 164 4.71 -0.71 9.09
CA TRP A 164 6.04 -1.12 8.63
C TRP A 164 7.14 -0.86 9.67
N ALA A 165 7.12 0.31 10.31
CA ALA A 165 8.05 0.66 11.37
C ALA A 165 7.63 0.16 12.76
N ARG A 166 6.45 -0.45 12.90
CA ARG A 166 5.85 -0.84 14.19
C ARG A 166 5.78 0.34 15.17
N ALA A 167 5.57 1.55 14.66
CA ALA A 167 5.57 2.76 15.47
C ALA A 167 4.25 2.86 16.27
N ALA A 168 4.36 3.35 17.51
CA ALA A 168 3.34 3.36 18.55
C ALA A 168 2.36 4.55 18.52
#